data_AF-A0A9Q0V0Q2-F1
#
_entry.id   AF-A0A9Q0V0Q2-F1
#
_cell.length_a   1.000
_cell.length_b   1.000
_cell.length_c   1.000
_cell.angle_alpha   90.00
_cell.angle_beta   90.00
_cell.angle_gamma   90.00
#
_symmetry.space_group_name_H-M   'P 1'
#
loop_
_entity.id
_entity.type
_entity.pdbx_description
1 polymer ?
#
loop_
_entity_poly.entity_id
_entity_poly.type
_entity_poly.pdbx_seq_one_letter_code
_entity_poly.pdbx_strand_id
1 'polypeptide(L)'
;MNTNPVLRTPSPMEKQASGLYTRKLFVRFQEELVGTLTFMASKAEDDGESITYQVSKFGEDHKAYHVKFNVLEMKATCSCQMFEFSGLLCRHVLTVFRVTNVLTLPSRYILKRWTRNAKSNVILEERPTDIYTGYLESHTVRYNTLRHEAFKFVEEGSKSLDTYNVAMGVLQEATSRVALAKKNEGRASNVDGRNNGDSARSGIRANYTSGDHLGISDQPLSEEDMDKKIQELRDELEYTNRKCEVYRANLLSVLKDIEDHKLQLSIKVQSLKISMKDSI
;
A
#
# COMPACT_ATOMS: atom_id res chain seq x y z
N MET A 1 3.65 -6.48 37.93
CA MET A 1 2.72 -7.11 36.98
C MET A 1 2.98 -6.53 35.59
N ASN A 2 3.31 -7.36 34.60
CA ASN A 2 3.51 -6.92 33.21
C ASN A 2 2.13 -6.80 32.53
N THR A 3 1.45 -5.67 32.70
CA THR A 3 0.22 -5.38 31.98
C THR A 3 0.51 -5.14 30.50
N ASN A 4 -0.32 -5.71 29.63
CA ASN A 4 -0.20 -5.46 28.19
C ASN A 4 -0.40 -3.97 27.89
N PRO A 5 0.44 -3.36 27.04
CA PRO A 5 0.28 -1.96 26.68
C PRO A 5 -1.07 -1.73 25.99
N VAL A 6 -1.74 -0.63 26.32
CA VAL A 6 -2.94 -0.19 25.60
C VAL A 6 -2.52 0.32 24.22
N LEU A 7 -3.13 -0.22 23.17
CA LEU A 7 -2.92 0.24 21.79
C LEU A 7 -3.74 1.51 21.55
N ARG A 8 -3.17 2.48 20.81
CA ARG A 8 -3.83 3.74 20.44
C ARG A 8 -4.44 3.70 19.04
N THR A 9 -4.04 2.73 18.22
CA THR A 9 -4.50 2.55 16.85
C THR A 9 -4.80 1.08 16.57
N PRO A 10 -5.62 0.75 15.55
CA PRO A 10 -5.81 -0.63 15.09
C PRO A 10 -4.64 -1.13 14.21
N SER A 11 -3.50 -0.42 14.18
CA SER A 11 -2.38 -0.75 13.29
C SER A 11 -1.74 -2.10 13.63
N PRO A 12 -1.55 -3.01 12.64
CA PRO A 12 -0.82 -4.27 12.85
C PRO A 12 0.60 -4.03 13.35
N MET A 13 1.24 -2.94 12.91
CA MET A 13 2.59 -2.55 13.32
C MET A 13 2.66 -2.23 14.80
N GLU A 14 1.65 -1.55 15.32
CA GLU A 14 1.56 -1.23 16.75
C GLU A 14 1.39 -2.50 17.59
N LYS A 15 0.51 -3.40 17.14
CA LYS A 15 0.29 -4.70 17.79
C LYS A 15 1.60 -5.51 17.84
N GLN A 16 2.32 -5.59 16.73
CA GLN A 16 3.63 -6.26 16.65
C GLN A 16 4.64 -5.63 17.63
N ALA A 17 4.79 -4.30 17.60
CA ALA A 17 5.72 -3.59 18.47
C ALA A 17 5.40 -3.77 19.96
N SER A 18 4.12 -3.85 20.33
CA SER A 18 3.67 -4.04 21.72
C SER A 18 4.15 -5.36 22.32
N GLY A 19 4.25 -6.41 21.49
CA GLY A 19 4.74 -7.73 21.90
C GLY A 19 6.26 -7.81 21.98
N LEU A 20 6.97 -7.07 21.12
CA LEU A 20 8.43 -7.14 21.00
C LEU A 20 9.16 -6.19 21.94
N TYR A 21 8.73 -4.94 22.02
CA TYR A 21 9.47 -3.88 22.70
C TYR A 21 9.27 -3.87 24.22
N THR A 22 10.30 -3.38 24.91
CA THR A 22 10.17 -2.99 26.32
C THR A 22 9.10 -1.92 26.48
N ARG A 23 8.43 -1.86 27.64
CA ARG A 23 7.35 -0.91 27.89
C ARG A 23 7.74 0.54 27.62
N LYS A 24 8.93 0.95 28.09
CA LYS A 24 9.44 2.32 27.92
C LYS A 24 9.63 2.67 26.44
N LEU A 25 10.17 1.75 25.65
CA LEU A 25 10.38 1.99 24.23
C LEU A 25 9.08 1.93 23.43
N PHE A 26 8.19 0.99 23.77
CA PHE A 26 6.89 0.90 23.12
C PHE A 26 6.10 2.21 23.22
N VAL A 27 6.12 2.88 24.38
CA VAL A 27 5.46 4.19 24.54
C VAL A 27 6.04 5.23 23.57
N ARG A 28 7.37 5.31 23.43
CA ARG A 28 8.01 6.22 22.47
C ARG A 28 7.69 5.85 21.02
N PHE A 29 7.70 4.56 20.69
CA PHE A 29 7.31 4.07 19.37
C PHE A 29 5.86 4.45 19.05
N GLN A 30 4.95 4.26 20.00
CA GLN A 30 3.53 4.58 19.87
C GLN A 30 3.32 6.09 19.66
N GLU A 31 4.08 6.94 20.36
CA GLU A 31 4.06 8.40 20.13
C GLU A 31 4.49 8.75 18.70
N GLU A 32 5.57 8.18 18.19
CA GLU A 32 6.00 8.38 16.81
C GLU A 32 4.95 7.87 15.81
N LEU A 33 4.37 6.69 16.06
CA LEU A 33 3.36 6.09 15.19
C LEU A 33 2.06 6.92 15.13
N VAL A 34 1.55 7.38 16.26
CA VAL A 34 0.38 8.27 16.32
C VAL A 34 0.71 9.62 15.67
N GLY A 35 1.93 10.12 15.88
CA GLY A 35 2.40 11.36 15.25
C GLY A 35 2.31 11.34 13.74
N THR A 36 2.44 10.17 13.11
CA THR A 36 2.32 10.02 11.65
C THR A 36 1.00 10.56 11.09
N LEU A 37 -0.09 10.54 11.87
CA LEU A 37 -1.41 11.02 11.44
C LEU A 37 -1.44 12.52 11.11
N THR A 38 -0.47 13.28 11.61
CA THR A 38 -0.34 14.72 11.34
C THR A 38 0.61 15.04 10.17
N PHE A 39 1.19 14.01 9.55
CA PHE A 39 2.16 14.15 8.47
C PHE A 39 1.66 13.54 7.16
N MET A 40 1.98 14.23 6.07
CA MET A 40 1.76 13.79 4.70
C MET A 40 3.09 13.41 4.06
N ALA A 41 3.05 12.48 3.11
CA ALA A 41 4.21 12.11 2.30
C ALA A 41 3.86 12.23 0.83
N SER A 42 4.64 13.01 0.07
CA SER A 42 4.57 13.11 -1.38
C SER A 42 5.82 12.50 -2.01
N LYS A 43 5.67 11.88 -3.18
CA LYS A 43 6.81 11.38 -3.96
C LYS A 43 7.56 12.57 -4.56
N ALA A 44 8.87 12.66 -4.34
CA ALA A 44 9.72 13.73 -4.84
C ALA A 44 10.59 13.25 -6.00
N GLU A 45 11.38 12.19 -5.77
CA GLU A 45 12.30 11.64 -6.76
C GLU A 45 12.20 10.11 -6.81
N ASP A 46 12.54 9.54 -7.96
CA ASP A 46 12.64 8.10 -8.17
C ASP A 46 13.93 7.82 -8.93
N ASP A 47 14.89 7.16 -8.27
CA ASP A 47 16.17 6.78 -8.89
C ASP A 47 16.13 5.35 -9.46
N GLY A 48 14.96 4.73 -9.51
CA GLY A 48 14.72 3.37 -10.03
C GLY A 48 15.03 2.27 -9.00
N GLU A 49 15.98 2.48 -8.11
CA GLU A 49 16.29 1.58 -6.99
C GLU A 49 15.48 1.94 -5.73
N SER A 50 15.17 3.22 -5.57
CA SER A 50 14.54 3.76 -4.38
C SER A 50 13.78 5.04 -4.67
N ILE A 51 12.77 5.28 -3.86
CA ILE A 51 11.90 6.43 -3.99
C ILE A 51 12.20 7.39 -2.84
N THR A 52 12.46 8.65 -3.18
CA THR A 52 12.59 9.73 -2.20
C THR A 52 11.21 10.36 -1.98
N TYR A 53 10.77 10.35 -0.73
CA TYR A 53 9.55 10.98 -0.27
C TYR A 53 9.87 12.27 0.48
N GLN A 54 9.14 13.32 0.16
CA GLN A 54 9.08 14.54 0.95
C GLN A 54 7.96 14.39 1.99
N VAL A 55 8.30 14.57 3.26
CA VAL A 55 7.39 14.38 4.39
C VAL A 55 7.25 15.68 5.17
N SER A 56 6.06 16.27 5.18
CA SER A 56 5.75 17.51 5.90
C SER A 56 4.56 17.31 6.84
N LYS A 57 4.49 18.15 7.87
CA LYS A 57 3.33 18.21 8.75
C LYS A 57 2.21 18.97 8.04
N PHE A 58 0.96 18.57 8.24
CA PHE A 58 -0.19 19.24 7.65
C PHE A 58 -0.18 20.74 7.96
N GLY A 59 -0.22 21.58 6.92
CA GLY A 59 -0.19 23.04 7.03
C GLY A 59 1.20 23.66 7.27
N GLU A 60 2.28 22.87 7.29
CA GLU A 60 3.66 23.33 7.52
C GLU A 60 4.65 22.81 6.45
N ASP A 61 4.44 23.18 5.18
CA ASP A 61 5.25 22.66 4.06
C ASP A 61 6.70 23.19 4.03
N HIS A 62 6.98 24.27 4.75
CA HIS A 62 8.30 24.88 4.88
C HIS A 62 9.27 24.06 5.76
N LYS A 63 8.79 23.05 6.49
CA LYS A 63 9.61 22.13 7.29
C LYS A 63 9.42 20.70 6.81
N ALA A 64 9.99 20.42 5.65
CA ALA A 64 9.95 19.10 5.04
C ALA A 64 11.17 18.24 5.44
N TYR A 65 10.92 16.94 5.58
CA TYR A 65 11.94 15.91 5.79
C TYR A 65 12.00 15.02 4.56
N HIS A 66 13.18 14.49 4.25
CA HIS A 66 13.38 13.61 3.10
C HIS A 66 13.57 12.19 3.59
N VAL A 67 12.81 11.26 3.03
CA VAL A 67 12.88 9.84 3.34
C VAL A 67 13.15 9.08 2.05
N LYS A 68 14.34 8.49 1.94
CA LYS A 68 14.69 7.60 0.84
C LYS A 68 14.26 6.19 1.22
N PHE A 69 13.41 5.56 0.40
CA PHE A 69 12.85 4.23 0.66
C PHE A 69 13.11 3.29 -0.52
N ASN A 70 13.90 2.25 -0.25
CA ASN A 70 14.06 1.10 -1.14
C ASN A 70 12.99 0.05 -0.78
N VAL A 71 12.08 -0.18 -1.71
CA VAL A 71 10.95 -1.11 -1.55
C VAL A 71 11.43 -2.57 -1.52
N LEU A 72 12.46 -2.90 -2.30
CA LEU A 72 12.99 -4.26 -2.43
C LEU A 72 13.70 -4.70 -1.15
N GLU A 73 14.54 -3.82 -0.60
CA GLU A 73 15.27 -4.06 0.65
C GLU A 73 14.43 -3.76 1.90
N MET A 74 13.23 -3.20 1.73
CA MET A 74 12.39 -2.68 2.82
C MET A 74 13.19 -1.74 3.74
N LYS A 75 14.00 -0.87 3.13
CA LYS A 75 14.97 -0.01 3.80
C LYS A 75 14.63 1.46 3.55
N ALA A 76 14.29 2.15 4.62
CA ALA A 76 14.13 3.59 4.68
C ALA A 76 15.25 4.28 5.46
N THR A 77 15.71 5.42 4.95
CA THR A 77 16.61 6.37 5.63
C THR A 77 15.97 7.75 5.63
N CYS A 78 16.03 8.47 6.75
CA CYS A 78 15.42 9.79 6.87
C CYS A 78 16.47 10.86 7.20
N SER A 79 16.29 12.06 6.64
CA SER A 79 17.15 13.22 6.92
C SER A 79 17.22 13.61 8.40
N CYS A 80 16.24 13.22 9.23
CA CYS A 80 16.29 13.46 10.68
C CYS A 80 17.24 12.53 11.44
N GLN A 81 17.72 11.46 10.82
CA GLN A 81 18.68 10.49 11.37
C GLN A 81 18.31 9.85 12.72
N MET A 82 17.02 9.89 13.10
CA MET A 82 16.56 9.43 14.42
C MET A 82 16.85 7.95 14.66
N PHE A 83 16.80 7.12 13.62
CA PHE A 83 17.10 5.70 13.76
C PHE A 83 18.59 5.45 13.99
N GLU A 84 19.44 6.21 13.33
CA GLU A 84 20.90 6.13 13.44
C GLU A 84 21.34 6.53 14.86
N PHE A 85 20.73 7.56 15.44
CA PHE A 85 21.06 8.01 16.79
C PHE A 85 20.38 7.20 17.92
N SER A 86 19.10 6.86 17.78
CA SER A 86 18.32 6.24 18.86
C SER A 86 18.00 4.76 18.64
N GLY A 87 18.06 4.29 17.40
CA GLY A 87 17.57 2.97 16.99
C GLY A 87 16.04 2.85 16.99
N LEU A 88 15.33 3.97 16.98
CA LEU A 88 13.87 4.02 16.86
C LEU A 88 13.50 4.73 15.56
N LEU A 89 12.54 4.19 14.82
CA LEU A 89 12.01 4.83 13.62
C LEU A 89 11.28 6.12 14.01
N CYS A 90 11.59 7.21 13.30
CA CYS A 90 10.85 8.46 13.42
C CYS A 90 9.49 8.35 12.73
N ARG A 91 8.58 9.24 13.13
CA ARG A 91 7.30 9.45 12.43
C ARG A 91 7.46 9.69 10.93
N HIS A 92 8.56 10.25 10.44
CA HIS A 92 8.72 10.48 8.99
C HIS A 92 8.85 9.17 8.21
N VAL A 93 9.69 8.24 8.69
CA VAL A 93 9.80 6.90 8.09
C VAL A 93 8.48 6.13 8.26
N LEU A 94 7.86 6.23 9.44
CA LEU A 94 6.58 5.55 9.69
C LEU A 94 5.44 6.11 8.82
N THR A 95 5.45 7.40 8.49
CA THR A 95 4.52 8.00 7.51
C THR A 95 4.74 7.42 6.12
N VAL A 96 6.00 7.26 5.68
CA VAL A 96 6.29 6.59 4.41
C VAL A 96 5.80 5.15 4.42
N PHE A 97 6.08 4.40 5.48
CA PHE A 97 5.56 3.03 5.63
C PHE A 97 4.03 2.96 5.57
N ARG A 98 3.33 3.95 6.13
CA ARG A 98 1.87 4.03 6.04
C ARG A 98 1.41 4.21 4.59
N VAL A 99 1.95 5.17 3.84
CA VAL A 99 1.52 5.44 2.46
C VAL A 99 1.98 4.38 1.46
N THR A 100 3.04 3.63 1.78
CA THR A 100 3.52 2.47 1.00
C THR A 100 2.93 1.14 1.46
N ASN A 101 2.00 1.16 2.42
CA ASN A 101 1.29 -0.02 2.93
C ASN A 101 2.20 -1.08 3.59
N VAL A 102 3.28 -0.64 4.23
CA VAL A 102 4.12 -1.47 5.10
C VAL A 102 3.42 -1.59 6.46
N LEU A 103 2.74 -2.72 6.67
CA LEU A 103 1.87 -2.92 7.84
C LEU A 103 2.59 -3.41 9.10
N THR A 104 3.86 -3.83 8.99
CA THR A 104 4.65 -4.36 10.11
C THR A 104 6.07 -3.81 10.04
N LEU A 105 6.75 -3.75 11.18
CA LEU A 105 8.14 -3.31 11.28
C LEU A 105 9.06 -4.34 10.58
N PRO A 106 9.82 -3.92 9.56
CA PRO A 106 10.85 -4.76 8.99
C PRO A 106 11.88 -5.12 10.05
N SER A 107 12.38 -6.35 9.99
CA SER A 107 13.24 -6.94 11.02
C SER A 107 14.51 -6.12 11.31
N ARG A 108 15.08 -5.49 10.29
CA ARG A 108 16.25 -4.60 10.41
C ARG A 108 16.05 -3.41 11.36
N TYR A 109 14.80 -3.02 11.62
CA TYR A 109 14.46 -1.92 12.53
C TYR A 109 14.15 -2.38 13.96
N ILE A 110 14.19 -3.69 14.24
CA ILE A 110 13.94 -4.28 15.56
C ILE A 110 15.29 -4.62 16.20
N LEU A 111 15.81 -3.73 17.04
CA LEU A 111 17.12 -3.91 17.66
C LEU A 111 17.02 -4.73 18.95
N LYS A 112 17.90 -5.72 19.14
CA LYS A 112 17.88 -6.63 20.31
C LYS A 112 17.83 -5.88 21.65
N ARG A 113 18.64 -4.82 21.80
CA ARG A 113 18.72 -3.97 23.01
C ARG A 113 17.38 -3.37 23.45
N TRP A 114 16.44 -3.29 22.52
CA TRP A 114 15.16 -2.62 22.65
C TRP A 114 13.99 -3.60 22.90
N THR A 115 14.26 -4.90 22.77
CA THR A 115 13.28 -5.97 23.00
C THR A 115 13.19 -6.37 24.46
N ARG A 116 12.05 -6.96 24.87
CA ARG A 116 11.87 -7.48 26.25
C ARG A 116 12.90 -8.56 26.63
N ASN A 117 13.43 -9.27 25.65
CA ASN A 117 14.41 -10.34 25.82
C ASN A 117 15.87 -9.85 25.75
N ALA A 118 16.11 -8.54 25.94
CA ALA A 118 17.47 -7.97 25.88
C ALA A 118 18.46 -8.57 26.89
N LYS A 119 17.98 -9.07 28.04
CA LYS A 119 18.80 -9.64 29.12
C LYS A 119 18.82 -11.17 29.19
N SER A 120 18.10 -11.88 28.31
CA SER A 120 18.17 -13.34 28.32
C SER A 120 19.52 -13.78 27.71
N ASN A 121 20.38 -14.36 28.53
CA ASN A 121 21.58 -15.12 28.13
C ASN A 121 21.25 -16.44 27.43
N VAL A 122 20.01 -16.59 26.94
CA VAL A 122 19.80 -17.38 25.73
C VAL A 122 20.67 -16.67 24.70
N ILE A 123 21.87 -17.22 24.49
CA ILE A 123 22.50 -17.17 23.17
C ILE A 123 21.30 -17.51 22.29
N LEU A 124 20.83 -16.53 21.54
CA LEU A 124 20.14 -16.87 20.32
C LEU A 124 21.27 -17.54 19.55
N GLU A 125 21.52 -18.82 19.85
CA GLU A 125 22.08 -19.73 18.87
C GLU A 125 21.25 -19.39 17.67
N GLU A 126 21.96 -19.04 16.63
CA GLU A 126 21.38 -18.59 15.41
C GLU A 126 20.46 -19.69 14.87
N ARG A 127 19.22 -19.71 15.34
CA ARG A 127 18.05 -19.97 14.55
C ARG A 127 17.27 -18.65 14.43
N PRO A 128 17.79 -17.65 13.68
CA PRO A 128 16.92 -16.77 12.92
C PRO A 128 16.13 -17.59 11.89
N THR A 129 16.53 -18.82 11.60
CA THR A 129 16.14 -19.58 10.40
C THR A 129 14.69 -20.06 10.34
N ASP A 130 13.83 -19.83 11.34
CA ASP A 130 12.39 -20.17 11.25
C ASP A 130 11.42 -18.98 11.41
N ILE A 131 11.73 -17.99 12.26
CA ILE A 131 10.85 -16.82 12.45
C ILE A 131 11.29 -15.65 11.53
N TYR A 132 12.58 -15.57 11.23
CA TYR A 132 13.19 -14.48 10.44
C TYR A 132 13.17 -14.79 8.94
N THR A 133 13.33 -16.06 8.55
CA THR A 133 13.12 -16.57 7.19
C THR A 133 11.66 -16.45 6.75
N GLY A 134 10.70 -16.88 7.59
CA GLY A 134 9.26 -16.74 7.28
C GLY A 134 8.77 -15.29 7.17
N TYR A 135 9.47 -14.34 7.78
CA TYR A 135 9.20 -12.90 7.65
C TYR A 135 9.98 -12.21 6.51
N LEU A 136 11.12 -12.76 6.05
CA LEU A 136 11.84 -12.20 4.90
C LEU A 136 11.37 -12.82 3.57
N GLU A 137 10.82 -14.02 3.60
CA GLU A 137 9.87 -14.55 2.61
C GLU A 137 8.43 -14.03 2.84
N SER A 138 8.24 -13.06 3.75
CA SER A 138 6.92 -12.50 4.10
C SER A 138 6.20 -12.07 2.84
N HIS A 139 4.92 -12.40 2.84
CA HIS A 139 3.92 -11.89 1.93
C HIS A 139 4.14 -10.41 1.58
N THR A 140 4.56 -9.55 2.53
CA THR A 140 4.83 -8.13 2.27
C THR A 140 5.94 -7.88 1.25
N VAL A 141 7.06 -8.60 1.32
CA VAL A 141 8.17 -8.45 0.37
C VAL A 141 7.74 -8.94 -1.00
N ARG A 142 7.19 -10.17 -1.07
CA ARG A 142 6.66 -10.74 -2.32
C ARG A 142 5.61 -9.85 -2.97
N TYR A 143 4.66 -9.36 -2.18
CA TYR A 143 3.60 -8.46 -2.63
C TYR A 143 4.15 -7.13 -3.13
N ASN A 144 5.05 -6.48 -2.39
CA ASN A 144 5.59 -5.18 -2.77
C ASN A 144 6.48 -5.26 -4.01
N THR A 145 7.32 -6.29 -4.13
CA THR A 145 8.11 -6.55 -5.34
C THR A 145 7.22 -6.78 -6.55
N LEU A 146 6.23 -7.69 -6.44
CA LEU A 146 5.28 -7.96 -7.53
C LEU A 146 4.50 -6.70 -7.92
N ARG A 147 4.04 -5.92 -6.95
CA ARG A 147 3.32 -4.67 -7.19
C ARG A 147 4.18 -3.65 -7.94
N HIS A 148 5.45 -3.51 -7.57
CA HIS A 148 6.35 -2.57 -8.20
C HIS A 148 6.66 -2.95 -9.65
N GLU A 149 6.95 -4.23 -9.90
CA GLU A 149 7.18 -4.72 -11.27
C GLU A 149 5.90 -4.66 -12.11
N ALA A 150 4.74 -4.96 -11.53
CA ALA A 150 3.46 -4.77 -12.20
C ALA A 150 3.21 -3.29 -12.54
N PHE A 151 3.60 -2.35 -11.67
CA PHE A 151 3.44 -0.91 -11.94
C PHE A 151 4.29 -0.47 -13.14
N LYS A 152 5.58 -0.84 -13.18
CA LYS A 152 6.46 -0.57 -14.34
C LYS A 152 5.88 -1.18 -15.63
N PHE A 153 5.40 -2.41 -15.53
CA PHE A 153 4.80 -3.12 -16.66
C PHE A 153 3.54 -2.41 -17.19
N VAL A 154 2.67 -1.92 -16.30
CA VAL A 154 1.48 -1.14 -16.66
C VAL A 154 1.86 0.21 -17.28
N GLU A 155 2.86 0.89 -16.71
CA GLU A 155 3.36 2.16 -17.24
C GLU A 155 3.85 2.00 -18.68
N GLU A 156 4.64 0.95 -18.98
CA GLU A 156 5.10 0.68 -20.34
C GLU A 156 3.98 0.19 -21.26
N GLY A 157 3.15 -0.74 -20.78
CA GLY A 157 2.06 -1.34 -21.55
C GLY A 157 0.99 -0.34 -21.96
N SER A 158 0.78 0.73 -21.19
CA SER A 158 -0.25 1.73 -21.45
C SER A 158 0.08 2.76 -22.54
N LYS A 159 1.28 2.73 -23.12
CA LYS A 159 1.76 3.77 -24.06
C LYS A 159 1.11 3.70 -25.45
N SER A 160 0.71 2.52 -25.92
CA SER A 160 0.00 2.34 -27.18
C SER A 160 -1.00 1.19 -27.10
N LEU A 161 -1.92 1.12 -28.07
CA LEU A 161 -2.88 0.02 -28.17
C LEU A 161 -2.17 -1.33 -28.39
N ASP A 162 -1.09 -1.34 -29.18
CA ASP A 162 -0.29 -2.54 -29.45
C ASP A 162 0.42 -3.04 -28.19
N THR A 163 1.09 -2.15 -27.44
CA THR A 163 1.76 -2.53 -26.19
C THR A 163 0.75 -2.94 -25.13
N TYR A 164 -0.45 -2.34 -25.12
CA TYR A 164 -1.53 -2.71 -24.23
C TYR A 164 -2.03 -4.13 -24.51
N ASN A 165 -2.27 -4.45 -25.78
CA ASN A 165 -2.73 -5.78 -26.19
C ASN A 165 -1.70 -6.87 -25.84
N VAL A 166 -0.41 -6.60 -26.10
CA VAL A 166 0.69 -7.50 -25.69
C VAL A 166 0.74 -7.63 -24.17
N ALA A 167 0.69 -6.53 -23.43
CA ALA A 167 0.73 -6.52 -21.97
C ALA A 167 -0.44 -7.30 -21.37
N MET A 168 -1.64 -7.13 -21.93
CA MET A 168 -2.85 -7.82 -21.48
C MET A 168 -2.77 -9.33 -21.73
N GLY A 169 -2.28 -9.75 -22.89
CA GLY A 169 -2.05 -11.17 -23.19
C GLY A 169 -1.09 -11.83 -22.19
N VAL A 170 0.03 -11.17 -21.89
CA VAL A 170 1.01 -11.65 -20.90
C VAL A 170 0.41 -11.69 -19.49
N LEU A 171 -0.39 -10.70 -19.09
CA LEU A 171 -1.04 -10.69 -17.77
C LEU A 171 -2.05 -11.82 -17.60
N GLN A 172 -2.85 -12.11 -18.64
CA GLN A 172 -3.78 -13.24 -18.62
C GLN A 172 -3.04 -14.58 -18.52
N GLU A 173 -1.96 -14.73 -19.27
CA GLU A 173 -1.11 -15.92 -19.21
C GLU A 173 -0.46 -16.07 -17.82
N ALA A 174 0.15 -15.01 -17.29
CA ALA A 174 0.75 -15.00 -15.96
C ALA A 174 -0.27 -15.35 -14.87
N THR A 175 -1.49 -14.81 -14.96
CA THR A 175 -2.60 -15.11 -14.04
C THR A 175 -2.96 -16.60 -14.08
N SER A 176 -3.07 -17.18 -15.27
CA SER A 176 -3.32 -18.62 -15.45
C SER A 176 -2.21 -19.47 -14.83
N ARG A 177 -0.94 -19.12 -15.09
CA ARG A 177 0.22 -19.83 -14.53
C ARG A 177 0.25 -19.78 -13.00
N VAL A 178 -0.03 -18.63 -12.39
CA VAL A 178 -0.13 -18.49 -10.92
C VAL A 178 -1.28 -19.31 -10.35
N ALA A 179 -2.44 -19.33 -11.02
CA ALA A 179 -3.59 -20.15 -10.61
C ALA A 179 -3.29 -21.65 -10.68
N LEU A 180 -2.50 -22.11 -11.66
CA LEU A 180 -2.03 -23.49 -11.77
C LEU A 180 -1.04 -23.84 -10.66
N ALA A 181 -0.08 -22.97 -10.36
CA ALA A 181 0.87 -23.17 -9.27
C ALA A 181 0.15 -23.33 -7.91
N LYS A 182 -0.87 -22.51 -7.65
CA LYS A 182 -1.70 -22.59 -6.43
C LYS A 182 -2.42 -23.95 -6.28
N LYS A 183 -2.85 -24.58 -7.38
CA LYS A 183 -3.49 -25.91 -7.34
C LYS A 183 -2.51 -27.04 -7.02
N ASN A 184 -1.23 -26.86 -7.32
CA ASN A 184 -0.18 -27.85 -7.10
C ASN A 184 0.39 -27.79 -5.67
N GLU A 185 0.39 -26.62 -5.01
CA GLU A 185 0.83 -26.46 -3.61
C GLU A 185 -0.01 -27.28 -2.61
N GLY A 186 -1.28 -27.57 -2.91
CA GLY A 186 -2.16 -28.39 -2.07
C GLY A 186 -2.00 -29.91 -2.22
N ARG A 187 -1.15 -30.39 -3.14
CA ARG A 187 -1.02 -31.82 -3.49
C ARG A 187 0.30 -32.46 -3.05
N ALA A 188 1.22 -31.68 -2.48
CA ALA A 188 2.59 -32.12 -2.15
C ALA A 188 2.74 -32.79 -0.76
N SER A 189 1.66 -33.08 -0.05
CA SER A 189 1.68 -33.87 1.19
C SER A 189 0.87 -35.16 1.02
N ASN A 190 1.28 -36.00 0.07
CA ASN A 190 1.17 -37.46 0.09
C ASN A 190 1.63 -37.99 -1.27
N VAL A 191 2.70 -38.80 -1.25
CA VAL A 191 2.77 -40.15 -1.85
C VAL A 191 4.24 -40.57 -1.97
N ASP A 192 4.58 -41.56 -1.14
CA ASP A 192 5.67 -42.51 -1.31
C ASP A 192 5.67 -43.15 -2.69
N GLY A 193 6.86 -43.41 -3.22
CA GLY A 193 7.07 -43.72 -4.63
C GLY A 193 6.55 -45.07 -5.14
N ARG A 194 6.59 -45.20 -6.47
CA ARG A 194 7.14 -46.35 -7.20
C ARG A 194 7.18 -46.07 -8.71
N ASN A 195 7.98 -46.90 -9.36
CA ASN A 195 8.79 -46.68 -10.55
C ASN A 195 8.09 -47.01 -11.88
N ASN A 196 8.79 -46.65 -12.95
CA ASN A 196 8.73 -47.14 -14.35
C ASN A 196 7.50 -46.71 -15.17
N GLY A 197 7.61 -46.35 -16.45
CA GLY A 197 8.69 -46.48 -17.41
C GLY A 197 8.06 -46.49 -18.81
N ASP A 198 8.88 -46.16 -19.81
CA ASP A 198 8.71 -46.41 -21.24
C ASP A 198 8.08 -45.36 -22.18
N SER A 199 8.95 -45.06 -23.15
CA SER A 199 8.76 -44.36 -24.42
C SER A 199 7.82 -45.11 -25.35
N ALA A 200 7.13 -44.40 -26.24
CA ALA A 200 7.36 -44.49 -27.69
C ALA A 200 6.43 -43.60 -28.51
N ARG A 201 6.99 -43.16 -29.64
CA ARG A 201 6.45 -42.36 -30.74
C ARG A 201 5.30 -43.03 -31.51
N SER A 202 4.64 -42.18 -32.30
CA SER A 202 3.94 -42.41 -33.59
C SER A 202 2.43 -42.18 -33.46
N GLY A 203 1.72 -41.46 -34.32
CA GLY A 203 2.05 -40.79 -35.57
C GLY A 203 0.73 -40.40 -36.26
N ILE A 204 0.73 -39.21 -36.89
CA ILE A 204 0.00 -38.79 -38.10
C ILE A 204 -1.55 -38.83 -38.16
N ARG A 205 -2.06 -37.67 -38.62
CA ARG A 205 -3.21 -37.40 -39.53
C ARG A 205 -4.43 -36.76 -38.86
N ALA A 206 -4.51 -35.42 -38.87
CA ALA A 206 -5.02 -34.56 -39.94
C ALA A 206 -6.50 -34.80 -40.25
N ASN A 207 -7.34 -33.84 -39.86
CA ASN A 207 -8.53 -33.49 -40.62
C ASN A 207 -8.60 -31.96 -40.75
N TYR A 208 -8.53 -31.61 -42.02
CA TYR A 208 -8.73 -30.34 -42.69
C TYR A 208 -10.23 -30.11 -42.81
N THR A 209 -10.71 -28.97 -42.32
CA THR A 209 -11.88 -28.29 -42.86
C THR A 209 -11.43 -26.87 -43.19
N SER A 210 -11.04 -26.69 -44.45
CA SER A 210 -10.94 -25.40 -45.11
C SER A 210 -12.32 -24.96 -45.59
N GLY A 211 -12.52 -23.64 -45.55
CA GLY A 211 -13.62 -22.91 -46.19
C GLY A 211 -14.23 -21.92 -45.18
N ASP A 212 -14.11 -20.61 -45.30
CA ASP A 212 -13.59 -19.79 -46.39
C ASP A 212 -13.12 -18.42 -45.88
N HIS A 213 -12.24 -17.83 -46.69
CA HIS A 213 -11.71 -16.48 -46.61
C HIS A 213 -12.77 -15.40 -46.44
N LEU A 214 -12.47 -14.40 -45.60
CA LEU A 214 -12.64 -12.98 -45.92
C LEU A 214 -11.55 -12.20 -45.16
N GLY A 215 -10.50 -11.80 -45.89
CA GLY A 215 -9.67 -10.68 -45.47
C GLY A 215 -10.38 -9.37 -45.83
N ILE A 216 -10.14 -8.33 -45.04
CA ILE A 216 -10.24 -6.88 -45.32
C ILE A 216 -9.78 -6.23 -43.99
N SER A 217 -8.59 -5.65 -43.97
CA SER A 217 -8.34 -4.23 -44.21
C SER A 217 -8.60 -3.42 -42.95
N ASP A 218 -7.63 -2.58 -42.57
CA ASP A 218 -7.93 -1.35 -41.84
C ASP A 218 -9.16 -0.70 -42.50
N GLN A 219 -10.27 -0.67 -41.78
CA GLN A 219 -11.43 0.13 -42.12
C GLN A 219 -11.70 1.10 -40.97
N PRO A 220 -12.02 2.36 -41.28
CA PRO A 220 -12.38 3.34 -40.27
C PRO A 220 -13.60 2.82 -39.50
N LEU A 221 -13.64 3.05 -38.19
CA LEU A 221 -14.84 2.81 -37.37
C LEU A 221 -16.06 3.40 -38.10
N SER A 222 -17.12 2.61 -38.23
CA SER A 222 -18.39 3.08 -38.79
C SER A 222 -18.84 4.34 -38.04
N GLU A 223 -19.38 5.33 -38.76
CA GLU A 223 -19.87 6.59 -38.17
C GLU A 223 -20.85 6.33 -37.01
N GLU A 224 -21.64 5.27 -37.12
CA GLU A 224 -22.57 4.79 -36.08
C GLU A 224 -21.88 4.29 -34.80
N ASP A 225 -20.70 3.65 -34.91
CA ASP A 225 -19.94 3.15 -33.75
C ASP A 225 -19.25 4.30 -32.99
N MET A 226 -18.81 5.33 -33.73
CA MET A 226 -18.24 6.55 -33.14
C MET A 226 -19.33 7.36 -32.44
N ASP A 227 -20.50 7.51 -33.06
CA ASP A 227 -21.64 8.20 -32.45
C ASP A 227 -22.13 7.48 -31.18
N LYS A 228 -22.14 6.15 -31.19
CA LYS A 228 -22.45 5.35 -29.99
C LYS A 228 -21.44 5.60 -28.87
N LYS A 229 -20.14 5.64 -29.19
CA LYS A 229 -19.08 5.91 -28.20
C LYS A 229 -19.18 7.33 -27.64
N ILE A 230 -19.49 8.29 -28.50
CA ILE A 230 -19.73 9.68 -28.13
C ILE A 230 -20.92 9.78 -27.18
N GLN A 231 -22.01 9.05 -27.43
CA GLN A 231 -23.18 9.05 -26.55
C GLN A 231 -22.85 8.41 -25.18
N GLU A 232 -22.17 7.27 -25.16
CA GLU A 232 -21.73 6.60 -23.92
C GLU A 232 -20.89 7.55 -23.04
N LEU A 233 -19.94 8.26 -23.66
CA LEU A 233 -19.08 9.21 -22.95
C LEU A 233 -19.84 10.45 -22.45
N ARG A 234 -20.85 10.93 -23.20
CA ARG A 234 -21.71 12.02 -22.74
C ARG A 234 -22.53 11.60 -21.52
N ASP A 235 -23.10 10.40 -21.54
CA ASP A 235 -23.91 9.88 -20.44
C ASP A 235 -23.06 9.66 -19.18
N GLU A 236 -21.83 9.15 -19.34
CA GLU A 236 -20.87 8.99 -18.23
C GLU A 236 -20.40 10.36 -17.69
N LEU A 237 -20.19 11.34 -18.57
CA LEU A 237 -19.87 12.71 -18.17
C LEU A 237 -21.04 13.36 -17.40
N GLU A 238 -22.28 13.17 -17.84
CA GLU A 238 -23.45 13.70 -17.15
C GLU A 238 -23.66 13.03 -15.78
N TYR A 239 -23.46 11.72 -15.71
CA TYR A 239 -23.51 10.97 -14.46
C TYR A 239 -22.46 11.45 -13.44
N THR A 240 -21.21 11.60 -13.87
CA THR A 240 -20.13 12.08 -13.02
C THR A 240 -20.35 13.53 -12.59
N ASN A 241 -20.83 14.39 -13.49
CA ASN A 241 -21.11 15.79 -13.18
C ASN A 241 -22.25 15.92 -12.15
N ARG A 242 -23.30 15.11 -12.28
CA ARG A 242 -24.41 15.07 -11.31
C ARG A 242 -23.95 14.59 -9.93
N LYS A 243 -23.03 13.63 -9.88
CA LYS A 243 -22.42 13.16 -8.63
C LYS A 243 -21.56 14.25 -7.98
N CYS A 244 -20.79 14.99 -8.78
CA CYS A 244 -20.00 16.13 -8.31
C CYS A 244 -20.88 17.26 -7.74
N GLU A 245 -22.02 17.57 -8.37
CA GLU A 245 -22.98 18.56 -7.86
C GLU A 245 -23.55 18.17 -6.49
N VAL A 246 -23.90 16.89 -6.30
CA VAL A 246 -24.36 16.40 -5.00
C VAL A 246 -23.28 16.52 -3.92
N TYR A 247 -22.03 16.16 -4.23
CA TYR A 247 -20.93 16.35 -3.27
C TYR A 247 -20.68 17.82 -2.96
N ARG A 248 -20.75 18.69 -3.96
CA ARG A 248 -20.59 20.14 -3.78
C ARG A 248 -21.69 20.73 -2.91
N ALA A 249 -22.95 20.35 -3.13
CA ALA A 249 -24.09 20.78 -2.32
C ALA A 249 -23.97 20.30 -0.87
N ASN A 250 -23.58 19.04 -0.66
CA ASN A 250 -23.38 18.48 0.69
C ASN A 250 -22.25 19.20 1.43
N LEU A 251 -21.13 19.47 0.75
CA LEU A 251 -20.02 20.20 1.33
C LEU A 251 -20.43 21.63 1.73
N LEU A 252 -21.15 22.33 0.85
CA LEU A 252 -21.66 23.67 1.15
C LEU A 252 -22.63 23.68 2.34
N SER A 253 -23.49 22.66 2.46
CA SER A 253 -24.37 22.50 3.61
C SER A 253 -23.58 22.34 4.91
N VAL A 254 -22.59 21.44 4.95
CA VAL A 254 -21.77 21.21 6.14
C VAL A 254 -20.98 22.47 6.52
N LEU A 255 -20.44 23.19 5.55
CA LEU A 255 -19.72 24.44 5.81
C LEU A 255 -20.63 25.52 6.41
N LYS A 256 -21.87 25.62 5.91
CA LYS A 256 -22.87 26.54 6.46
C LYS A 256 -23.23 26.18 7.90
N ASP A 257 -23.45 24.90 8.20
CA ASP A 257 -23.76 24.44 9.56
C ASP A 257 -22.62 24.75 10.54
N ILE A 258 -21.36 24.61 10.10
CA ILE A 258 -20.18 24.97 10.89
C ILE A 258 -20.15 26.48 11.17
N GLU A 259 -20.44 27.31 10.17
CA GLU A 259 -20.43 28.77 10.30
C GLU A 259 -21.55 29.27 11.23
N ASP A 260 -22.75 28.71 11.09
CA ASP A 260 -23.88 29.00 11.98
C ASP A 260 -23.58 28.58 13.43
N HIS A 261 -22.99 27.41 13.63
CA HIS A 261 -22.60 26.96 14.97
C HIS A 261 -21.52 27.87 15.59
N LYS A 262 -20.54 28.33 14.80
CA LYS A 262 -19.53 29.29 15.25
C LYS A 262 -20.17 30.62 15.68
N LEU A 263 -21.16 31.11 14.94
CA LEU A 263 -21.87 32.33 15.30
C LEU A 263 -22.67 32.16 16.60
N GLN A 264 -23.38 31.04 16.76
CA GLN A 264 -24.10 30.75 18.00
C GLN A 264 -23.18 30.66 19.23
N LEU A 265 -22.01 30.03 19.09
CA LEU A 265 -21.03 29.97 20.16
C LEU A 265 -20.51 31.37 20.52
N SER A 266 -20.25 32.21 19.52
CA SER A 266 -19.81 33.59 19.75
C SER A 266 -20.84 34.41 20.52
N ILE A 267 -22.11 34.29 20.16
CA ILE A 267 -23.23 34.93 20.87
C ILE A 267 -23.32 34.43 22.33
N LYS A 268 -23.25 33.11 22.55
CA LYS A 268 -23.28 32.52 23.90
C LYS A 268 -22.11 32.99 24.76
N VAL A 269 -20.91 33.10 24.19
CA VAL A 269 -19.73 33.62 24.90
C VAL A 269 -19.94 35.08 25.28
N GLN A 270 -20.47 35.90 24.38
CA GLN A 270 -20.79 37.30 24.67
C GLN A 270 -21.86 37.45 25.76
N SER A 271 -22.92 36.65 25.74
CA SER A 271 -23.97 36.69 26.76
C SER A 271 -23.45 36.27 28.14
N LEU A 272 -22.60 35.24 28.22
CA LEU A 272 -21.96 34.83 29.47
C LEU A 272 -21.04 35.93 30.01
N LYS A 273 -20.27 36.58 29.13
CA LYS A 273 -19.37 37.67 29.51
C LYS A 273 -20.13 38.89 30.07
N ILE A 274 -21.30 39.21 29.52
CA ILE A 274 -22.17 40.29 30.02
C ILE A 274 -22.75 39.90 31.40
N SER A 275 -23.32 38.69 31.52
CA SER A 275 -23.87 38.20 32.79
C SER A 275 -22.84 38.18 33.94
N MET A 276 -21.58 37.83 33.64
CA MET A 276 -20.49 37.89 34.62
C MET A 276 -20.10 39.32 35.01
N LYS A 277 -20.31 40.29 34.13
CA LYS A 277 -20.00 41.71 34.38
C LYS A 277 -21.08 42.41 35.20
N ASP A 278 -22.33 41.96 35.07
CA ASP A 278 -23.47 42.47 35.86
C ASP A 278 -23.56 41.85 37.27
N SER A 279 -22.71 40.85 37.57
CA SER A 279 -22.66 40.13 38.85
C SER A 279 -21.54 40.62 39.80
N ILE A 280 -20.86 41.73 39.46
CA ILE A 280 -19.79 42.39 40.22
C ILE A 280 -20.21 43.83 40.49
#